data_AF-A0A2G5VBG3-F1
#
_entry.id   AF-A0A2G5VBG3-F1
#
_cell.length_a   1.000
_cell.length_b   1.000
_cell.length_c   1.000
_cell.angle_alpha   90.00
_cell.angle_beta   90.00
_cell.angle_gamma   90.00
#
_symmetry.space_group_name_H-M   'P 1'
#
loop_
_entity.id
_entity.type
_entity.pdbx_description
1 polymer ?
#
loop_
_entity_poly.entity_id
_entity_poly.type
_entity_poly.pdbx_seq_one_letter_code
_entity_poly.pdbx_strand_id
1 'polypeptide(L)'
;MDSFRSSNKMTDIVKLNVGGTMFQTSKSTLTKFDGFFKTLLETGIPVTKDNSSAIFIDRSPKHFEKILDFLRDGDVALPESLEDVSEIQKEAQFYLLDGLVKLCIWKPKVRKSSFFIDSDEEVARFIAESKKKAVLVVFYKLTSNSLYISELVVETVMRCGDKIDVCFKSFNESQFDHFFFHDKIKNKISKGNNILNISGIAEDFIRNIDKS
;
A
#
# COMPACT_ATOMS: atom_id res chain seq x y z
N MET A 1 50.15 11.68 -29.06
CA MET A 1 49.10 10.66 -29.27
C MET A 1 49.32 9.63 -28.19
N ASP A 2 48.52 9.51 -27.14
CA ASP A 2 47.14 9.90 -26.95
C ASP A 2 46.87 10.41 -25.53
N SER A 3 45.94 11.34 -25.46
CA SER A 3 45.49 12.03 -24.26
C SER A 3 44.88 11.07 -23.23
N PHE A 4 45.28 11.26 -21.98
CA PHE A 4 44.53 10.80 -20.81
C PHE A 4 43.08 11.29 -20.95
N ARG A 5 42.16 10.38 -21.29
CA ARG A 5 40.73 10.60 -21.12
C ARG A 5 40.49 10.76 -19.63
N SER A 6 40.35 12.00 -19.20
CA SER A 6 39.77 12.36 -17.91
C SER A 6 38.40 11.70 -17.84
N SER A 7 38.29 10.61 -17.08
CA SER A 7 37.03 9.95 -16.75
C SER A 7 36.23 10.90 -15.87
N ASN A 8 35.52 11.80 -16.55
CA ASN A 8 34.66 12.80 -15.94
C ASN A 8 33.51 12.04 -15.24
N LYS A 9 33.65 11.77 -13.95
CA LYS A 9 32.56 11.37 -13.05
C LYS A 9 31.62 12.57 -12.85
N MET A 10 31.08 13.12 -13.94
CA MET A 10 29.89 13.95 -13.84
C MET A 10 28.75 12.99 -13.51
N THR A 11 28.15 13.20 -12.35
CA THR A 11 26.87 12.60 -11.99
C THR A 11 25.92 12.72 -13.18
N ASP A 12 25.49 11.60 -13.77
CA ASP A 12 24.53 11.57 -14.88
C ASP A 12 23.18 12.10 -14.38
N ILE A 13 23.03 13.42 -14.39
CA ILE A 13 21.77 14.10 -14.07
C ILE A 13 20.82 13.90 -15.24
N VAL A 14 19.66 13.35 -14.94
CA VAL A 14 18.54 13.16 -15.87
C VAL A 14 17.49 14.22 -15.58
N LYS A 15 17.05 14.91 -16.64
CA LYS A 15 15.95 15.88 -16.58
C LYS A 15 14.66 15.20 -17.04
N LEU A 16 13.60 15.37 -16.26
CA LEU A 16 12.27 14.84 -16.53
C LEU A 16 11.28 16.00 -16.62
N ASN A 17 10.36 15.95 -17.56
CA ASN A 17 9.21 16.83 -17.65
C ASN A 17 7.95 15.97 -17.45
N VAL A 18 7.33 16.06 -16.28
CA VAL A 18 6.15 15.27 -15.90
C VAL A 18 4.94 16.17 -15.97
N GLY A 19 4.09 15.98 -17.00
CA GLY A 19 2.87 16.77 -17.18
C GLY A 19 3.09 18.28 -17.23
N GLY A 20 4.26 18.73 -17.69
CA GLY A 20 4.64 20.15 -17.74
C GLY A 20 5.52 20.62 -16.57
N THR A 21 5.73 19.80 -15.54
CA THR A 21 6.57 20.14 -14.38
C THR A 21 7.96 19.52 -14.50
N MET A 22 8.99 20.35 -14.28
CA MET A 22 10.39 19.93 -14.42
C MET A 22 10.92 19.30 -13.14
N PHE A 23 11.50 18.11 -13.26
CA PHE A 23 12.21 17.40 -12.21
C PHE A 23 13.63 17.04 -12.65
N GLN A 24 14.53 16.89 -11.68
CA GLN A 24 15.91 16.49 -11.92
C GLN A 24 16.35 15.47 -10.88
N THR A 25 17.03 14.42 -11.32
CA THR A 25 17.59 13.39 -10.44
C THR A 25 18.76 12.69 -11.12
N SER A 26 19.41 11.73 -10.45
CA SER A 26 20.47 10.93 -11.07
C SER A 26 19.92 9.74 -11.84
N LYS A 27 20.64 9.30 -12.88
CA LYS A 27 20.37 8.02 -13.56
C LYS A 27 20.32 6.86 -12.55
N SER A 28 21.24 6.84 -11.58
CA SER A 28 21.28 5.81 -10.54
C SER A 28 20.01 5.74 -9.69
N THR A 29 19.34 6.86 -9.44
CA THR A 29 18.05 6.89 -8.72
C THR A 29 16.96 6.24 -9.58
N LEU A 30 16.90 6.62 -10.86
CA LEU A 30 15.89 6.14 -11.80
C LEU A 30 16.05 4.65 -12.16
N THR A 31 17.25 4.09 -12.02
CA THR A 31 17.54 2.68 -12.30
C THR A 31 17.69 1.81 -11.05
N LYS A 32 17.48 2.37 -9.84
CA LYS A 32 17.66 1.64 -8.57
C LYS A 32 16.70 0.46 -8.43
N PHE A 33 15.46 0.63 -8.88
CA PHE A 33 14.42 -0.39 -8.85
C PHE A 33 14.04 -0.79 -10.27
N ASP A 34 13.62 -2.05 -10.44
CA ASP A 34 12.98 -2.46 -11.69
C ASP A 34 11.66 -1.69 -11.88
N GLY A 35 11.32 -1.38 -13.13
CA GLY A 35 10.11 -0.65 -13.47
C GLY A 35 10.25 0.21 -14.72
N PHE A 36 9.38 1.21 -14.83
CA PHE A 36 9.27 2.09 -16.00
C PHE A 36 10.60 2.78 -16.32
N PHE A 37 11.19 3.47 -15.34
CA PHE A 37 12.38 4.30 -15.56
C PHE A 37 13.63 3.51 -15.90
N LYS A 38 13.86 2.39 -15.21
CA LYS A 38 14.97 1.51 -15.50
C LYS A 38 14.87 0.95 -16.92
N THR A 39 13.70 0.46 -17.29
CA THR A 39 13.41 -0.01 -18.65
C THR A 39 13.68 1.11 -19.65
N LEU A 40 13.10 2.28 -19.45
CA LEU A 40 13.24 3.44 -20.33
C LEU A 40 14.71 3.83 -20.60
N LEU A 41 15.55 3.80 -19.56
CA LEU A 41 16.94 4.26 -19.63
C LEU A 41 17.94 3.18 -20.05
N GLU A 42 17.63 1.90 -19.86
CA GLU A 42 18.56 0.79 -20.10
C GLU A 42 18.25 0.02 -21.39
N THR A 43 17.01 0.01 -21.87
CA THR A 43 16.63 -0.76 -23.08
C THR A 43 16.71 0.05 -24.38
N GLY A 44 17.01 1.35 -24.30
CA GLY A 44 17.16 2.22 -25.47
C GLY A 44 15.85 2.49 -26.22
N ILE A 45 14.70 2.31 -25.56
CA ILE A 45 13.39 2.68 -26.13
C ILE A 45 13.41 4.18 -26.48
N PRO A 46 12.93 4.57 -27.68
CA PRO A 46 12.81 5.97 -28.05
C PRO A 46 11.99 6.75 -27.01
N VAL A 47 12.57 7.82 -26.47
CA VAL A 47 11.90 8.70 -25.50
C VAL A 47 11.52 10.01 -26.15
N THR A 48 10.28 10.45 -25.93
CA THR A 48 9.87 11.80 -26.26
C THR A 48 10.63 12.78 -25.37
N LYS A 49 11.24 13.79 -25.97
CA LYS A 49 11.89 14.88 -25.26
C LYS A 49 11.19 16.19 -25.55
N ASP A 50 11.15 17.07 -24.56
CA ASP A 50 10.68 18.44 -24.76
C ASP A 50 11.76 19.34 -25.39
N ASN A 51 11.42 20.63 -25.59
CA ASN A 51 12.33 21.62 -26.15
C ASN A 51 13.60 21.85 -25.31
N SER A 52 13.59 21.44 -24.03
CA SER A 52 14.73 21.52 -23.10
C SER A 52 15.57 20.25 -23.06
N SER A 53 15.29 19.28 -23.94
CA SER A 53 15.88 17.94 -23.97
C SER A 53 15.60 17.08 -22.73
N ALA A 54 14.58 17.43 -21.94
CA ALA A 54 14.11 16.60 -20.82
C ALA A 54 13.19 15.50 -21.31
N ILE A 55 13.25 14.33 -20.67
CA ILE A 55 12.37 13.20 -20.98
C ILE A 55 10.95 13.59 -20.58
N PHE A 56 10.04 13.63 -21.55
CA PHE A 56 8.66 13.97 -21.32
C PHE A 56 7.85 12.75 -20.89
N ILE A 57 7.03 12.92 -19.86
CA ILE A 57 6.16 11.92 -19.26
C ILE A 57 4.78 12.52 -19.14
N ASP A 58 3.82 11.95 -19.87
CA ASP A 58 2.43 12.40 -19.90
C ASP A 58 1.65 11.87 -18.69
N ARG A 59 2.07 12.32 -17.50
CA ARG A 59 1.49 11.96 -16.19
C ARG A 59 1.32 13.19 -15.32
N SER A 60 0.47 13.08 -14.30
CA SER A 60 0.28 14.16 -13.33
C SER A 60 1.53 14.36 -12.47
N PRO A 61 2.02 15.60 -12.30
CA PRO A 61 3.16 15.87 -11.44
C PRO A 61 2.81 15.89 -9.95
N LYS A 62 1.52 15.91 -9.58
CA LYS A 62 1.02 16.16 -8.21
C LYS A 62 1.77 15.35 -7.14
N HIS A 63 2.03 14.07 -7.42
CA HIS A 63 2.64 13.13 -6.47
C HIS A 63 4.03 12.65 -6.88
N PHE A 64 4.61 13.24 -7.93
CA PHE A 64 5.85 12.72 -8.51
C PHE A 64 7.05 12.84 -7.55
N GLU A 65 7.02 13.81 -6.63
CA GLU A 65 8.02 13.91 -5.55
C GLU A 65 8.05 12.64 -4.70
N LYS A 66 6.88 12.06 -4.37
CA LYS A 66 6.79 10.81 -3.59
C LYS A 66 7.32 9.60 -4.36
N ILE A 67 7.14 9.60 -5.68
CA ILE A 67 7.74 8.60 -6.57
C ILE A 67 9.27 8.71 -6.52
N LEU A 68 9.82 9.93 -6.61
CA LEU A 68 11.26 10.16 -6.53
C LEU A 68 11.84 9.79 -5.16
N ASP A 69 11.17 10.15 -4.07
CA ASP A 69 11.61 9.81 -2.72
C ASP A 69 11.68 8.30 -2.53
N PHE A 70 10.66 7.56 -2.99
CA PHE A 70 10.70 6.11 -2.99
C PHE A 70 11.86 5.56 -3.84
N LEU A 71 12.10 6.10 -5.04
CA LEU A 71 13.22 5.69 -5.90
C LEU A 71 14.59 6.00 -5.27
N ARG A 72 14.69 6.99 -4.39
CA ARG A 72 15.93 7.31 -3.65
C ARG A 72 16.15 6.36 -2.49
N ASP A 73 15.13 6.15 -1.66
CA ASP A 73 15.31 5.55 -0.33
C ASP A 73 14.78 4.12 -0.24
N GLY A 74 13.81 3.75 -1.08
CA GLY A 74 13.09 2.47 -1.03
C GLY A 74 11.92 2.44 -0.04
N ASP A 75 11.67 3.55 0.66
CA ASP A 75 10.47 3.83 1.45
C ASP A 75 10.07 5.30 1.24
N VAL A 76 8.84 5.64 1.58
CA VAL A 76 8.35 7.02 1.53
C VAL A 76 7.28 7.24 2.59
N ALA A 77 7.31 8.42 3.22
CA ALA A 77 6.21 8.88 4.06
C ALA A 77 5.02 9.26 3.18
N LEU A 78 3.98 8.44 3.23
CA LEU A 78 2.72 8.66 2.53
C LEU A 78 1.87 9.73 3.24
N PRO A 79 1.08 10.51 2.48
CA PRO A 79 0.16 11.51 3.04
C PRO A 79 -0.95 10.85 3.86
N GLU A 80 -1.55 11.62 4.77
CA GLU A 80 -2.68 11.15 5.60
C GLU A 80 -3.99 11.00 4.81
N SER A 81 -4.12 11.77 3.72
CA SER A 81 -5.29 11.74 2.84
C SER A 81 -5.35 10.44 2.04
N LEU A 82 -6.45 9.69 2.18
CA LEU A 82 -6.67 8.45 1.44
C LEU A 82 -6.79 8.68 -0.06
N GLU A 83 -7.34 9.82 -0.44
CA GLU A 83 -7.45 10.22 -1.84
C GLU A 83 -6.04 10.38 -2.44
N ASP A 84 -5.16 11.09 -1.74
CA ASP A 84 -3.77 11.27 -2.17
C ASP A 84 -3.02 9.93 -2.18
N VAL A 85 -3.21 9.05 -1.19
CA VAL A 85 -2.61 7.70 -1.20
C VAL A 85 -3.10 6.87 -2.40
N SER A 86 -4.39 6.93 -2.73
CA SER A 86 -4.94 6.24 -3.91
C SER A 86 -4.37 6.80 -5.21
N GLU A 87 -4.19 8.11 -5.31
CA GLU A 87 -3.54 8.73 -6.46
C GLU A 87 -2.06 8.33 -6.57
N ILE A 88 -1.31 8.33 -5.47
CA ILE A 88 0.08 7.83 -5.42
C ILE A 88 0.13 6.37 -5.87
N GLN A 89 -0.81 5.54 -5.42
CA GLN A 89 -0.89 4.13 -5.83
C GLN A 89 -1.06 3.99 -7.34
N LYS A 90 -1.94 4.80 -7.96
CA LYS A 90 -2.15 4.79 -9.42
C LYS A 90 -0.89 5.21 -10.18
N GLU A 91 -0.16 6.20 -9.69
CA GLU A 91 1.13 6.58 -10.26
C GLU A 91 2.18 5.48 -10.07
N ALA A 92 2.28 4.87 -8.88
CA ALA A 92 3.20 3.77 -8.61
C ALA A 92 2.95 2.56 -9.53
N GLN A 93 1.68 2.25 -9.83
CA GLN A 93 1.30 1.24 -10.82
C GLN A 93 1.75 1.62 -12.23
N PHE A 94 1.57 2.87 -12.64
CA PHE A 94 2.04 3.35 -13.94
C PHE A 94 3.57 3.23 -14.07
N TYR A 95 4.31 3.62 -13.04
CA TYR A 95 5.77 3.54 -13.03
C TYR A 95 6.31 2.12 -12.76
N LEU A 96 5.42 1.13 -12.58
CA LEU A 96 5.76 -0.27 -12.31
C LEU A 96 6.62 -0.45 -11.04
N LEU A 97 6.27 0.28 -9.98
CA LEU A 97 6.99 0.27 -8.69
C LEU A 97 6.25 -0.58 -7.66
N ASP A 98 6.36 -1.90 -7.76
CA ASP A 98 5.63 -2.86 -6.91
C ASP A 98 5.83 -2.63 -5.42
N GLY A 99 7.04 -2.24 -5.00
CA GLY A 99 7.33 -1.92 -3.60
C GLY A 99 6.50 -0.75 -3.08
N LEU A 100 6.34 0.30 -3.89
CA LEU A 100 5.52 1.46 -3.53
C LEU A 100 4.03 1.15 -3.60
N VAL A 101 3.59 0.37 -4.61
CA VAL A 101 2.20 -0.12 -4.67
C VAL A 101 1.84 -0.85 -3.39
N LYS A 102 2.72 -1.73 -2.91
CA LYS A 102 2.56 -2.41 -1.62
C LYS A 102 2.50 -1.39 -0.48
N LEU A 103 3.44 -0.46 -0.36
CA LEU A 103 3.40 0.55 0.71
C LEU A 103 2.07 1.33 0.75
N CYS A 104 1.51 1.68 -0.40
CA CYS A 104 0.20 2.35 -0.50
C CYS A 104 -0.98 1.45 -0.08
N ILE A 105 -0.87 0.12 -0.21
CA ILE A 105 -1.85 -0.85 0.26
C ILE A 105 -1.71 -1.08 1.77
N TRP A 106 -0.48 -1.06 2.30
CA TRP A 106 -0.16 -1.37 3.69
C TRP A 106 -0.29 -0.19 4.66
N LYS A 107 -0.15 1.06 4.18
CA LYS A 107 -0.24 2.28 5.01
C LYS A 107 -1.55 3.10 4.94
N PRO A 108 -2.66 2.77 4.24
CA PRO A 108 -3.89 3.54 4.35
C PRO A 108 -4.64 3.13 5.64
N LYS A 109 -4.56 4.01 6.65
CA LYS A 109 -5.20 3.98 7.99
C LYS A 109 -4.52 3.13 9.06
N VAL A 110 -3.53 3.73 9.72
CA VAL A 110 -3.50 3.71 11.19
C VAL A 110 -3.98 5.07 11.67
N ARG A 111 -5.31 5.24 11.77
CA ARG A 111 -5.81 6.14 12.81
C ARG A 111 -5.26 5.57 14.11
N LYS A 112 -4.50 6.36 14.87
CA LYS A 112 -4.04 5.97 16.21
C LYS A 112 -5.19 5.33 16.98
N SER A 113 -4.99 4.07 17.39
CA SER A 113 -5.65 3.34 18.50
C SER A 113 -6.91 2.47 18.33
N SER A 114 -7.41 2.13 17.12
CA SER A 114 -8.63 1.27 17.06
C SER A 114 -8.56 0.02 16.16
N PHE A 115 -7.50 -0.13 15.36
CA PHE A 115 -7.32 -1.34 14.56
C PHE A 115 -6.53 -2.40 15.31
N PHE A 116 -5.47 -2.04 16.02
CA PHE A 116 -4.72 -2.98 16.85
C PHE A 116 -5.19 -2.84 18.27
N ILE A 117 -5.77 -3.91 18.77
CA ILE A 117 -6.42 -3.99 20.07
C ILE A 117 -5.71 -5.07 20.88
N ASP A 118 -5.38 -4.76 22.13
CA ASP A 118 -4.63 -5.67 22.99
C ASP A 118 -5.51 -6.30 24.09
N SER A 119 -6.77 -5.85 24.24
CA SER A 119 -7.71 -6.40 25.23
C SER A 119 -9.09 -6.74 24.66
N ASP A 120 -9.77 -7.69 25.30
CA ASP A 120 -11.17 -8.03 24.95
C ASP A 120 -12.14 -6.87 25.18
N GLU A 121 -11.85 -6.00 26.16
CA GLU A 121 -12.66 -4.83 26.48
C GLU A 121 -12.65 -3.80 25.35
N GLU A 122 -11.48 -3.60 24.74
CA GLU A 122 -11.31 -2.74 23.56
C GLU A 122 -12.01 -3.34 22.34
N VAL A 123 -11.99 -4.66 22.16
CA VAL A 123 -12.76 -5.33 21.09
C VAL A 123 -14.25 -5.10 21.29
N ALA A 124 -14.75 -5.28 22.52
CA ALA A 124 -16.16 -5.04 22.83
C ALA A 124 -16.56 -3.57 22.56
N ARG A 125 -15.70 -2.62 22.95
CA ARG A 125 -15.89 -1.19 22.67
C ARG A 125 -15.94 -0.90 21.18
N PHE A 126 -14.99 -1.44 20.41
CA PHE A 126 -14.95 -1.30 18.95
C PHE A 126 -16.22 -1.83 18.29
N ILE A 127 -16.69 -3.02 18.71
CA ILE A 127 -17.94 -3.60 18.22
C ILE A 127 -19.12 -2.69 18.55
N ALA A 128 -19.20 -2.16 19.77
CA ALA A 128 -20.28 -1.28 20.19
C ALA A 128 -20.31 0.03 19.39
N GLU A 129 -19.16 0.67 19.20
CA GLU A 129 -19.01 1.98 18.55
C GLU A 129 -19.13 1.94 17.03
N SER A 130 -18.91 0.77 16.41
CA SER A 130 -19.05 0.59 14.96
C SER A 130 -20.44 1.03 14.47
N LYS A 131 -20.49 1.82 13.40
CA LYS A 131 -21.77 2.20 12.75
C LYS A 131 -22.17 1.23 11.64
N LYS A 132 -21.31 0.25 11.33
CA LYS A 132 -21.56 -0.76 10.30
C LYS A 132 -22.48 -1.84 10.84
N LYS A 133 -23.12 -2.57 9.92
CA LYS A 133 -23.98 -3.72 10.26
C LYS A 133 -23.19 -4.92 10.78
N ALA A 134 -21.88 -4.94 10.53
CA ALA A 134 -21.00 -5.98 11.00
C ALA A 134 -19.58 -5.51 11.27
N VAL A 135 -18.92 -6.29 12.12
CA VAL A 135 -17.51 -6.13 12.49
C VAL A 135 -16.77 -7.44 12.26
N LEU A 136 -15.57 -7.36 11.69
CA LEU A 136 -14.61 -8.47 11.61
C LEU A 136 -13.49 -8.24 12.63
N VAL A 137 -13.24 -9.24 13.46
CA VAL A 137 -12.11 -9.26 14.40
C VAL A 137 -11.14 -10.33 13.96
N VAL A 138 -9.91 -9.94 13.64
CA VAL A 138 -8.83 -10.83 13.21
C VAL A 138 -7.82 -11.00 14.33
N PHE A 139 -7.55 -12.23 14.71
CA PHE A 139 -6.56 -12.55 15.74
C PHE A 139 -5.24 -12.86 15.07
N TYR A 140 -4.18 -12.20 15.52
CA TYR A 140 -2.84 -12.37 14.95
C TYR A 140 -1.80 -12.60 16.05
N LYS A 141 -0.80 -13.39 15.71
CA LYS A 141 0.34 -13.64 16.61
C LYS A 141 1.38 -12.54 16.48
N LEU A 142 1.79 -11.96 17.61
CA LEU A 142 2.97 -11.09 17.66
C LEU A 142 4.24 -11.95 17.61
N THR A 143 4.96 -11.90 16.48
CA THR A 143 6.35 -12.40 16.42
C THR A 143 7.33 -11.26 16.71
N SER A 144 8.47 -11.61 17.30
CA SER A 144 9.42 -10.80 18.07
C SER A 144 10.11 -9.60 17.39
N ASN A 145 9.44 -8.89 16.47
CA ASN A 145 9.62 -7.48 16.11
C ASN A 145 8.85 -7.06 14.83
N SER A 146 7.93 -7.87 14.31
CA SER A 146 7.14 -7.52 13.13
C SER A 146 5.72 -8.07 13.19
N LEU A 147 4.76 -7.19 12.89
CA LEU A 147 3.38 -7.54 12.61
C LEU A 147 3.32 -8.21 11.23
N TYR A 148 3.06 -9.51 11.18
CA TYR A 148 2.74 -10.20 9.93
C TYR A 148 1.22 -10.37 9.84
N ILE A 149 0.57 -9.53 9.04
CA ILE A 149 -0.82 -9.77 8.62
C ILE A 149 -0.75 -10.53 7.29
N SER A 150 -1.54 -11.59 7.12
CA SER A 150 -1.60 -12.30 5.85
C SER A 150 -2.12 -11.39 4.72
N GLU A 151 -1.54 -11.48 3.52
CA GLU A 151 -2.00 -10.76 2.31
C GLU A 151 -3.51 -10.95 2.05
N LEU A 152 -4.05 -12.11 2.40
CA LEU A 152 -5.46 -12.44 2.29
C LEU A 152 -6.36 -11.59 3.20
N VAL A 153 -5.85 -11.22 4.38
CA VAL A 153 -6.57 -10.33 5.32
C VAL A 153 -6.56 -8.91 4.78
N VAL A 154 -5.42 -8.46 4.25
CA VAL A 154 -5.30 -7.15 3.59
C VAL A 154 -6.29 -7.06 2.43
N GLU A 155 -6.32 -8.08 1.58
CA GLU A 155 -7.27 -8.17 0.47
C GLU A 155 -8.73 -8.11 0.95
N THR A 156 -9.06 -8.81 2.04
CA THR A 156 -10.40 -8.79 2.63
C THR A 156 -10.77 -7.40 3.13
N VAL A 157 -9.85 -6.71 3.82
CA VAL A 157 -10.05 -5.32 4.26
C VAL A 157 -10.28 -4.41 3.06
N MET A 158 -9.52 -4.57 1.97
CA MET A 158 -9.69 -3.76 0.76
C MET A 158 -11.01 -4.02 0.05
N ARG A 159 -11.47 -5.28 -0.03
CA ARG A 159 -12.72 -5.64 -0.71
C ARG A 159 -13.97 -5.29 0.11
N CYS A 160 -13.88 -5.36 1.42
CA CYS A 160 -15.04 -5.33 2.30
C CYS A 160 -15.08 -4.14 3.28
N GLY A 161 -14.01 -3.35 3.39
CA GLY A 161 -13.85 -2.29 4.40
C GLY A 161 -14.89 -1.16 4.33
N ASP A 162 -15.56 -0.98 3.19
CA ASP A 162 -16.68 -0.05 3.09
C ASP A 162 -17.98 -0.58 3.71
N LYS A 163 -18.09 -1.90 3.88
CA LYS A 163 -19.29 -2.59 4.35
C LYS A 163 -19.18 -3.06 5.81
N ILE A 164 -17.99 -3.42 6.24
CA ILE A 164 -17.71 -3.90 7.61
C ILE A 164 -16.55 -3.11 8.22
N ASP A 165 -16.61 -2.90 9.52
CA ASP A 165 -15.43 -2.41 10.24
C ASP A 165 -14.54 -3.61 10.62
N VAL A 166 -13.22 -3.43 10.60
CA VAL A 166 -12.25 -4.50 10.89
C VAL A 166 -11.35 -4.06 12.03
N CYS A 167 -11.10 -4.95 12.99
CA CYS A 167 -10.02 -4.78 13.98
C CYS A 167 -9.18 -6.05 14.11
N PHE A 168 -8.00 -5.89 14.68
CA PHE A 168 -6.92 -6.85 14.80
C PHE A 168 -6.57 -6.99 16.28
N LYS A 169 -6.79 -8.18 16.84
CA LYS A 169 -6.46 -8.47 18.24
C LYS A 169 -5.18 -9.29 18.33
N SER A 170 -4.21 -8.82 19.10
CA SER A 170 -3.01 -9.60 19.40
C SER A 170 -3.36 -10.77 20.34
N PHE A 171 -2.68 -11.91 20.21
CA PHE A 171 -2.79 -13.00 21.16
C PHE A 171 -1.45 -13.69 21.43
N ASN A 172 -1.29 -14.18 22.66
CA ASN A 172 -0.04 -14.76 23.16
C ASN A 172 0.00 -16.31 23.12
N GLU A 173 -1.12 -16.95 22.78
CA GLU A 173 -1.26 -18.40 22.84
C GLU A 173 -0.76 -19.14 21.58
N SER A 174 -0.60 -20.46 21.71
CA SER A 174 -0.23 -21.39 20.63
C SER A 174 -1.34 -21.66 19.60
N GLN A 175 -2.36 -20.80 19.56
CA GLN A 175 -3.47 -20.94 18.62
C GLN A 175 -3.05 -20.44 17.23
N PHE A 176 -3.68 -20.97 16.18
CA PHE A 176 -3.50 -20.45 14.82
C PHE A 176 -4.27 -19.12 14.66
N ASP A 177 -3.87 -18.33 13.67
CA ASP A 177 -4.62 -17.13 13.28
C ASP A 177 -6.07 -17.51 13.00
N HIS A 178 -6.98 -16.82 13.69
CA HIS A 178 -8.41 -17.05 13.59
C HIS A 178 -9.13 -15.71 13.53
N PHE A 179 -10.41 -15.73 13.20
CA PHE A 179 -11.21 -14.51 13.13
C PHE A 179 -12.65 -14.80 13.54
N PHE A 180 -13.39 -13.75 13.84
CA PHE A 180 -14.84 -13.84 13.87
C PHE A 180 -15.49 -12.63 13.24
N PHE A 181 -16.66 -12.87 12.67
CA PHE A 181 -17.59 -11.84 12.28
C PHE A 181 -18.66 -11.69 13.35
N HIS A 182 -18.96 -10.44 13.72
CA HIS A 182 -20.09 -10.09 14.57
C HIS A 182 -21.16 -9.40 13.72
N ASP A 183 -22.27 -10.10 13.49
CA ASP A 183 -23.49 -9.54 12.89
C ASP A 183 -24.21 -8.71 13.96
N LYS A 184 -24.15 -7.39 13.84
CA LYS A 184 -24.76 -6.46 14.82
C LYS A 184 -26.28 -6.41 14.70
N ILE A 185 -26.87 -6.84 13.58
CA ILE A 185 -28.32 -6.86 13.38
C ILE A 185 -28.91 -8.08 14.09
N LYS A 186 -28.30 -9.26 13.90
CA LYS A 186 -28.77 -10.52 14.47
C LYS A 186 -28.15 -10.84 15.83
N ASN A 187 -27.22 -10.00 16.30
CA ASN A 187 -26.38 -10.23 17.48
C ASN A 187 -25.75 -11.65 17.45
N LYS A 188 -25.17 -12.01 16.30
CA LYS A 188 -24.64 -13.36 16.05
C LYS A 188 -23.16 -13.31 15.72
N ILE A 189 -22.40 -14.21 16.35
CA ILE A 189 -20.97 -14.39 16.07
C ILE A 189 -20.76 -15.60 15.15
N SER A 190 -19.96 -15.43 14.10
CA SER A 190 -19.52 -16.49 13.19
C SER A 190 -18.00 -16.58 13.22
N LYS A 191 -17.45 -17.68 13.72
CA LYS A 191 -15.99 -17.88 13.89
C LYS A 191 -15.40 -18.62 12.68
N GLY A 192 -14.17 -18.27 12.32
CA GLY A 192 -13.37 -18.98 11.33
C GLY A 192 -11.98 -19.29 11.89
N ASN A 193 -11.54 -20.54 11.72
CA ASN A 193 -10.29 -21.05 12.31
C ASN A 193 -9.12 -21.09 11.32
N ASN A 194 -9.30 -20.54 10.11
CA ASN A 194 -8.27 -20.53 9.07
C ASN A 194 -8.44 -19.30 8.17
N ILE A 195 -7.40 -18.49 8.09
CA ILE A 195 -7.39 -17.24 7.35
C ILE A 195 -7.25 -17.44 5.83
N LEU A 196 -6.91 -18.64 5.36
CA LEU A 196 -6.69 -18.93 3.93
C LEU A 196 -7.90 -18.60 3.04
N ASN A 197 -9.12 -18.72 3.56
CA ASN A 197 -10.35 -18.44 2.82
C ASN A 197 -11.12 -17.22 3.38
N ILE A 198 -10.47 -16.35 4.16
CA ILE A 198 -11.15 -15.25 4.85
C ILE A 198 -11.91 -14.32 3.89
N SER A 199 -11.37 -14.06 2.70
CA SER A 199 -12.04 -13.20 1.70
C SER A 199 -13.38 -13.79 1.22
N GLY A 200 -13.41 -15.08 0.88
CA GLY A 200 -14.64 -15.73 0.43
C GLY A 200 -15.68 -15.79 1.55
N ILE A 201 -15.23 -16.08 2.78
CA ILE A 201 -16.10 -16.11 3.96
C ILE A 201 -16.68 -14.73 4.26
N ALA A 202 -15.86 -13.67 4.14
CA ALA A 202 -16.30 -12.29 4.32
C ALA A 202 -17.38 -11.90 3.30
N GLU A 203 -17.16 -12.21 2.02
CA GLU A 203 -18.11 -11.93 0.94
C GLU A 203 -19.45 -12.65 1.16
N ASP A 204 -19.42 -13.93 1.52
CA ASP A 204 -20.62 -14.70 1.85
C ASP A 204 -21.36 -14.14 3.06
N PHE A 205 -20.61 -13.79 4.11
CA PHE A 205 -21.16 -13.21 5.32
C PHE A 205 -21.86 -11.88 5.04
N ILE A 206 -21.23 -10.99 4.28
CA ILE A 206 -21.80 -9.69 3.89
C ILE A 206 -23.05 -9.87 3.02
N ARG A 207 -23.02 -10.79 2.05
CA ARG A 207 -24.20 -11.10 1.21
C ARG A 207 -25.40 -11.55 2.05
N ASN A 208 -25.15 -12.26 3.15
CA ASN A 208 -26.20 -12.71 4.07
C ASN A 208 -26.72 -11.62 5.01
N ILE A 209 -25.92 -10.60 5.30
CA ILE A 209 -26.35 -9.41 6.05
C ILE A 209 -27.20 -8.50 5.18
N ASP A 210 -26.83 -8.29 3.92
CA ASP A 210 -27.56 -7.39 3.01
C ASP A 210 -28.97 -7.93 2.64
N LYS A 211 -29.20 -9.23 2.82
CA LYS A 211 -30.50 -9.90 2.59
C LYS A 211 -31.47 -9.86 3.78
N SER A 212 -31.02 -9.38 4.95
CA SER A 212 -31.82 -9.28 6.18
C SER A 212 -32.13 -7.84 6.55
#